data_AF-A0A534VJ77-F1
#
_entry.id   AF-A0A534VJ77-F1
#
_cell.length_a   1.000
_cell.length_b   1.000
_cell.length_c   1.000
_cell.angle_alpha   90.00
_cell.angle_beta   90.00
_cell.angle_gamma   90.00
#
_symmetry.space_group_name_H-M   'P 1'
#
loop_
_entity.id
_entity.type
_entity.pdbx_description
1 polymer ?
#
loop_
_entity_poly.entity_id
_entity_poly.type
_entity_poly.pdbx_seq_one_letter_code
_entity_poly.pdbx_strand_id
1 'polypeptide(L)'
;MIPAPIQRRVDQATTVINRGAAATSATKERKFVRQAATLLKKAAHLTGSAGRRGKVSPACSGTLAALLDDAGNRAARFAATL
;
A
#
# COMPACT_ATOMS: atom_id res chain seq x y z
N MET A 1 17.09 -3.06 7.19
CA MET A 1 15.92 -3.87 7.61
C MET A 1 14.67 -3.00 7.51
N ILE A 2 13.61 -3.48 6.86
CA ILE A 2 12.32 -2.76 6.80
C ILE A 2 11.60 -2.97 8.14
N PRO A 3 11.12 -1.91 8.82
CA PRO A 3 10.32 -2.06 10.03
C PRO A 3 9.10 -2.98 9.82
N ALA A 4 8.92 -3.96 10.71
CA ALA A 4 7.85 -4.97 10.61
C ALA A 4 6.43 -4.40 10.37
N PRO A 5 6.03 -3.25 10.95
CA PRO A 5 4.72 -2.65 10.67
C PRO A 5 4.54 -2.24 9.21
N ILE A 6 5.60 -1.82 8.52
CA ILE A 6 5.56 -1.44 7.09
C ILE A 6 5.41 -2.71 6.25
N GLN A 7 6.26 -3.71 6.50
CA GLN A 7 6.21 -5.00 5.80
C GLN A 7 4.81 -5.63 5.88
N ARG A 8 4.23 -5.69 7.09
CA ARG A 8 2.89 -6.25 7.30
C ARG A 8 1.82 -5.57 6.45
N ARG A 9 1.90 -4.25 6.21
CA ARG A 9 0.92 -3.54 5.37
C ARG A 9 1.12 -3.84 3.89
N VAL A 10 2.36 -4.00 3.44
CA VAL A 10 2.67 -4.42 2.07
C VAL A 10 2.18 -5.86 1.82
N ASP A 11 2.40 -6.77 2.76
CA ASP A 11 1.92 -8.17 2.64
C ASP A 11 0.38 -8.24 2.62
N GLN A 12 -0.27 -7.44 3.47
CA GLN A 12 -1.74 -7.32 3.47
C GLN A 12 -2.26 -6.74 2.15
N ALA A 13 -1.61 -5.70 1.61
CA ALA A 13 -1.99 -5.11 0.33
C ALA A 13 -1.88 -6.14 -0.81
N THR A 14 -0.78 -6.88 -0.85
CA THR A 14 -0.54 -7.96 -1.82
C THR A 14 -1.62 -9.05 -1.72
N THR A 15 -1.94 -9.48 -0.49
CA THR A 15 -2.99 -10.48 -0.25
C THR A 15 -4.35 -10.02 -0.77
N VAL A 16 -4.74 -8.77 -0.53
CA VAL A 16 -6.04 -8.27 -1.00
C VAL A 16 -6.05 -8.04 -2.51
N ILE A 17 -4.94 -7.66 -3.14
CA ILE A 17 -4.82 -7.58 -4.60
C ILE A 17 -5.05 -8.96 -5.22
N ASN A 18 -4.40 -10.00 -4.70
CA ASN A 18 -4.58 -11.38 -5.19
C ASN A 18 -6.03 -11.85 -5.05
N ARG A 19 -6.71 -11.46 -3.96
CA ARG A 19 -8.15 -11.74 -3.78
C ARG A 19 -9.02 -10.95 -4.75
N GLY A 20 -8.63 -9.73 -5.10
CA GLY A 20 -9.26 -8.93 -6.14
C GLY A 20 -9.16 -9.60 -7.50
N ALA A 21 -7.96 -10.05 -7.88
CA ALA A 21 -7.72 -10.75 -9.15
C ALA A 21 -8.50 -12.08 -9.27
N ALA A 22 -8.74 -12.76 -8.14
CA ALA A 22 -9.56 -13.97 -8.11
C ALA A 22 -11.08 -13.70 -7.96
N ALA A 23 -11.51 -12.43 -7.87
CA ALA A 23 -12.90 -12.09 -7.66
C ALA A 23 -13.72 -12.27 -8.95
N THR A 24 -14.89 -12.89 -8.82
CA THR A 24 -15.82 -13.12 -9.95
C THR A 24 -16.82 -11.99 -10.17
N SER A 25 -16.66 -10.87 -9.46
CA SER A 25 -17.60 -9.73 -9.50
C SER A 25 -16.83 -8.42 -9.44
N ALA A 26 -17.13 -7.51 -10.37
CA ALA A 26 -16.55 -6.17 -10.44
C ALA A 26 -16.71 -5.40 -9.11
N THR A 27 -17.84 -5.56 -8.42
CA THR A 27 -18.06 -4.94 -7.11
C THR A 27 -17.07 -5.43 -6.04
N LYS A 28 -16.78 -6.75 -6.04
CA LYS A 28 -15.81 -7.34 -5.11
C LYS A 28 -14.38 -6.96 -5.48
N GLU A 29 -14.05 -7.00 -6.76
CA GLU A 29 -12.76 -6.56 -7.29
C GLU A 29 -12.48 -5.11 -6.88
N ARG A 30 -13.42 -4.21 -7.17
CA ARG A 30 -13.37 -2.80 -6.77
C ARG A 30 -13.15 -2.63 -5.27
N LYS A 31 -13.87 -3.38 -4.43
CA LYS A 31 -13.72 -3.35 -2.97
C LYS A 31 -12.30 -3.74 -2.54
N PHE A 32 -11.77 -4.84 -3.09
CA PHE A 32 -10.43 -5.31 -2.75
C PHE A 32 -9.33 -4.35 -3.21
N VAL A 33 -9.46 -3.77 -4.41
CA VAL A 33 -8.52 -2.76 -4.91
C VAL A 33 -8.55 -1.50 -4.03
N ARG A 34 -9.73 -1.01 -3.61
CA ARG A 34 -9.83 0.12 -2.64
C ARG A 34 -9.18 -0.19 -1.30
N GLN A 35 -9.33 -1.43 -0.83
CA GLN A 35 -8.68 -1.88 0.39
C GLN A 35 -7.16 -1.92 0.23
N ALA A 36 -6.66 -2.39 -0.92
CA ALA A 36 -5.23 -2.37 -1.26
C ALA A 36 -4.68 -0.95 -1.24
N ALA A 37 -5.36 -0.02 -1.92
CA ALA A 37 -5.01 1.40 -1.96
C ALA A 37 -4.85 1.99 -0.55
N THR A 38 -5.79 1.67 0.34
CA THR A 38 -5.76 2.13 1.74
C THR A 38 -4.56 1.56 2.51
N LEU A 39 -4.25 0.28 2.32
CA LEU A 39 -3.12 -0.36 3.00
C LEU A 39 -1.78 0.21 2.54
N LEU A 40 -1.62 0.48 1.24
CA LEU A 40 -0.42 1.10 0.66
C LEU A 40 -0.19 2.51 1.20
N LYS A 41 -1.23 3.35 1.27
CA LYS A 41 -1.15 4.68 1.88
C LYS A 41 -0.77 4.63 3.36
N LYS A 42 -1.30 3.66 4.11
CA LYS A 42 -0.89 3.44 5.52
C LYS A 42 0.57 3.01 5.62
N ALA A 43 1.05 2.15 4.71
CA ALA A 43 2.45 1.75 4.66
C ALA A 43 3.37 2.95 4.36
N ALA A 44 2.95 3.84 3.44
CA ALA A 44 3.66 5.09 3.15
C ALA A 44 3.78 5.98 4.40
N HIS A 45 2.68 6.17 5.12
CA HIS A 45 2.67 6.96 6.37
C HIS A 45 3.58 6.37 7.46
N LEU A 46 3.56 5.04 7.63
CA LEU A 46 4.44 4.34 8.56
C LEU A 46 5.91 4.47 8.17
N THR A 47 6.20 4.46 6.86
CA THR A 47 7.55 4.65 6.33
C THR A 47 8.08 6.04 6.63
N GLY A 48 7.30 7.09 6.35
CA GLY A 48 7.68 8.45 6.72
C GLY A 48 7.87 8.61 8.23
N SER A 49 7.05 7.95 9.04
CA SER A 49 7.18 7.94 10.50
C SER A 49 8.44 7.21 10.98
N ALA A 50 8.82 6.11 10.34
CA ALA A 50 10.06 5.39 10.62
C ALA A 50 11.31 6.21 10.28
N GLY A 51 11.26 6.96 9.17
CA GLY A 51 12.29 7.92 8.78
C GLY A 51 12.48 9.02 9.82
N ARG A 52 11.38 9.69 10.22
CA ARG A 52 11.40 10.73 11.28
C ARG A 52 11.94 10.23 12.62
N ARG A 53 11.77 8.94 12.92
CA ARG A 53 12.26 8.30 14.15
C ARG A 53 13.68 7.73 14.03
N GLY A 54 14.37 7.98 12.90
CA GLY A 54 15.73 7.49 12.65
C GLY A 54 15.85 5.96 12.55
N LYS A 55 14.73 5.25 12.36
CA LYS A 55 14.72 3.78 12.21
C LYS A 55 15.10 3.32 10.80
N VAL A 56 14.99 4.23 9.84
CA VAL A 56 15.36 4.06 8.43
C VAL A 56 16.01 5.37 7.99
N SER A 57 17.00 5.31 7.09
CA SER A 57 17.64 6.52 6.58
C SER A 57 16.61 7.44 5.91
N PRO A 58 16.77 8.77 6.00
CA PRO A 58 15.82 9.72 5.40
C PRO A 58 15.59 9.45 3.90
N ALA A 59 16.67 9.21 3.15
CA ALA A 59 16.60 8.88 1.73
C ALA A 59 15.75 7.62 1.46
N CYS A 60 16.02 6.52 2.16
CA CYS A 60 15.26 5.28 1.98
C CYS A 60 13.80 5.44 2.40
N SER A 61 13.54 6.10 3.54
CA SER A 61 12.18 6.33 4.01
C SER A 61 11.37 7.25 3.08
N GLY A 62 12.01 8.27 2.50
CA GLY A 62 11.38 9.18 1.56
C GLY A 62 11.02 8.47 0.25
N THR A 63 11.99 7.78 -0.35
CA THR A 63 11.76 7.00 -1.59
C THR A 63 10.69 5.93 -1.40
N LEU A 64 10.76 5.15 -0.31
CA LEU A 64 9.78 4.09 -0.06
C LEU A 64 8.38 4.66 0.25
N ALA A 65 8.28 5.77 0.99
CA ALA A 65 6.99 6.41 1.24
C ALA A 65 6.35 6.91 -0.06
N ALA A 66 7.14 7.54 -0.95
CA ALA A 66 6.66 8.02 -2.23
C ALA A 66 6.18 6.88 -3.15
N LEU A 67 6.95 5.79 -3.23
CA LEU A 67 6.56 4.61 -4.01
C LEU A 67 5.24 3.98 -3.51
N LEU A 68 5.10 3.86 -2.18
CA LEU A 68 3.89 3.30 -1.58
C LEU A 68 2.68 4.21 -1.75
N ASP A 69 2.86 5.54 -1.69
CA ASP A 69 1.78 6.48 -1.93
C ASP A 69 1.34 6.48 -3.40
N ASP A 70 2.29 6.49 -4.35
CA ASP A 70 2.00 6.38 -5.79
C ASP A 70 1.25 5.08 -6.10
N ALA A 71 1.72 3.95 -5.58
CA ALA A 71 1.04 2.66 -5.74
C ALA A 71 -0.39 2.70 -5.17
N GLY A 72 -0.58 3.33 -4.00
CA GLY A 72 -1.90 3.53 -3.41
C GLY A 72 -2.82 4.41 -4.27
N ASN A 73 -2.27 5.47 -4.88
CA ASN A 73 -3.02 6.35 -5.79
C ASN A 73 -3.39 5.65 -7.10
N ARG A 74 -2.48 4.85 -7.68
CA ARG A 74 -2.77 4.04 -8.87
C ARG A 74 -3.86 3.02 -8.60
N ALA A 75 -3.79 2.31 -7.46
CA ALA A 75 -4.84 1.38 -7.06
C ALA A 75 -6.20 2.09 -6.88
N ALA A 76 -6.22 3.28 -6.26
CA ALA A 76 -7.45 4.06 -6.11
C ALA A 76 -8.05 4.49 -7.47
N ARG A 77 -7.21 4.92 -8.42
CA ARG A 77 -7.63 5.28 -9.78
C ARG A 77 -8.17 4.06 -10.53
N PHE A 78 -7.48 2.93 -10.45
CA PHE A 78 -7.94 1.67 -11.05
C PHE A 78 -9.29 1.23 -10.47
N ALA A 79 -9.49 1.33 -9.15
CA ALA A 79 -10.79 1.05 -8.54
C ALA A 79 -11.91 2.04 -8.93
N ALA A 80 -11.59 3.18 -9.55
CA ALA A 80 -12.60 4.08 -10.10
C ALA A 80 -13.02 3.68 -11.53
N THR A 81 -12.22 2.86 -12.21
CA THR A 81 -12.46 2.40 -13.58
C THR A 81 -13.02 0.97 -13.66
N LEU A 82 -12.86 0.16 -12.61
CA LEU A 82 -13.68 -1.03 -12.33
C LEU A 82 -15.08 -0.60 -11.95
#